data_AF-A0A7D5T5A9-F1
#
_entry.id   AF-A0A7D5T5A9-F1
#
_cell.length_a   1.000
_cell.length_b   1.000
_cell.length_c   1.000
_cell.angle_alpha   90.00
_cell.angle_beta   90.00
_cell.angle_gamma   90.00
#
_symmetry.space_group_name_H-M   'P 1'
#
loop_
_entity.id
_entity.type
_entity.pdbx_description
1 polymer ?
#
loop_
_entity_poly.entity_id
_entity_poly.type
_entity_poly.pdbx_seq_one_letter_code
_entity_poly.pdbx_strand_id
1 'polypeptide(L)'
;MTDDRPQLHVGDHVQDRQEDDPDEAATMLVVGTPAERADEVAVDDDLTVADVNPEFPADDRVVEAVFPGRTTADVDHLTRYAYPRSRLRRTAQLHSEVADV
;
A
#
# COMPACT_ATOMS: atom_id res chain seq x y z
N MET A 1 -7.80 -14.84 10.10
CA MET A 1 -8.52 -15.02 8.83
C MET A 1 -7.50 -14.83 7.73
N THR A 2 -7.37 -15.77 6.79
CA THR A 2 -6.43 -15.59 5.66
C THR A 2 -7.02 -14.53 4.74
N ASP A 3 -6.24 -13.51 4.42
CA ASP A 3 -6.66 -12.45 3.53
C ASP A 3 -6.73 -12.99 2.09
N ASP A 4 -7.93 -13.18 1.54
CA ASP A 4 -8.17 -13.67 0.17
C ASP A 4 -7.84 -12.63 -0.93
N ARG A 5 -7.26 -11.47 -0.56
CA ARG A 5 -6.90 -10.44 -1.53
C ARG A 5 -5.60 -10.82 -2.24
N PRO A 6 -5.43 -10.40 -3.51
CA PRO A 6 -4.18 -10.64 -4.23
C PRO A 6 -2.99 -10.10 -3.44
N GLN A 7 -1.85 -10.79 -3.41
CA GLN A 7 -0.66 -10.23 -2.77
C GLN A 7 -0.20 -8.97 -3.52
N LEU A 8 0.27 -7.95 -2.78
CA LEU A 8 0.94 -6.80 -3.39
C LEU A 8 2.44 -7.02 -3.38
N HIS A 9 3.08 -6.60 -4.46
CA HIS A 9 4.52 -6.63 -4.62
C HIS A 9 5.04 -5.23 -4.88
N VAL A 10 6.32 -5.01 -4.58
CA VAL A 10 7.03 -3.80 -4.99
C VAL A 10 6.89 -3.62 -6.51
N GLY A 11 6.52 -2.42 -6.93
CA GLY A 11 6.23 -2.09 -8.31
C GLY A 11 4.75 -2.17 -8.71
N ASP A 12 3.87 -2.77 -7.89
CA ASP A 12 2.43 -2.77 -8.18
C ASP A 12 1.85 -1.34 -8.08
N HIS A 13 0.91 -1.03 -8.98
CA HIS A 13 0.08 0.15 -8.84
C HIS A 13 -1.14 -0.15 -7.99
N VAL A 14 -1.44 0.76 -7.07
CA VAL A 14 -2.54 0.64 -6.11
C VAL A 14 -3.31 1.94 -6.00
N GLN A 15 -4.57 1.82 -5.61
CA GLN A 15 -5.43 2.94 -5.20
C GLN A 15 -5.93 2.69 -3.79
N ASP A 16 -6.23 3.78 -3.08
CA ASP A 16 -6.87 3.73 -1.78
C ASP A 16 -8.34 3.36 -1.94
N ARG A 17 -8.82 2.42 -1.12
CA ARG A 17 -10.23 1.99 -1.10
C ARG A 17 -11.13 2.94 -0.33
N GLN A 18 -10.58 3.84 0.49
CA GLN A 18 -11.35 4.85 1.19
C GLN A 18 -11.74 6.04 0.30
N GLU A 19 -11.16 6.16 -0.91
CA GLU A 19 -11.60 7.15 -1.88
C GLU A 19 -12.97 6.74 -2.44
N ASP A 20 -13.96 7.64 -2.36
CA ASP A 20 -15.35 7.38 -2.76
C ASP A 20 -15.49 7.07 -4.26
N ASP A 21 -14.68 7.72 -5.10
CA ASP A 21 -14.68 7.52 -6.55
C ASP A 21 -13.36 6.86 -7.02
N PRO A 22 -13.40 5.60 -7.49
CA PRO A 22 -12.20 4.88 -7.90
C PRO A 22 -11.57 5.41 -9.20
N ASP A 23 -12.31 6.16 -10.02
CA ASP A 23 -11.79 6.78 -11.24
C ASP A 23 -11.06 8.11 -10.92
N GLU A 24 -11.42 8.76 -9.81
CA GLU A 24 -10.72 9.93 -9.28
C GLU A 24 -9.57 9.57 -8.31
N ALA A 25 -9.58 8.35 -7.77
CA ALA A 25 -8.61 7.91 -6.78
C ALA A 25 -7.15 7.97 -7.29
N ALA A 26 -6.28 8.61 -6.51
CA ALA A 26 -4.88 8.78 -6.88
C ALA A 26 -4.16 7.42 -7.04
N THR A 27 -3.42 7.25 -8.14
CA THR A 27 -2.59 6.07 -8.35
C THR A 27 -1.29 6.18 -7.56
N MET A 28 -1.06 5.20 -6.70
CA MET A 28 0.15 5.04 -5.91
C MET A 28 0.99 3.87 -6.43
N LEU A 29 2.29 3.91 -6.13
CA LEU A 29 3.24 2.85 -6.44
C LEU A 29 3.73 2.19 -5.15
N VAL A 30 3.64 0.86 -5.06
CA VAL A 30 4.21 0.11 -3.93
C VAL A 30 5.73 0.12 -4.00
N VAL A 31 6.37 0.59 -2.94
CA VAL A 31 7.84 0.66 -2.82
C VAL A 31 8.39 -0.23 -1.71
N GLY A 32 7.52 -0.73 -0.81
CA GLY A 32 7.91 -1.61 0.28
C GLY A 32 6.77 -2.50 0.75
N THR A 33 7.11 -3.70 1.20
CA THR A 33 6.17 -4.68 1.79
C THR A 33 6.78 -5.20 3.10
N PRO A 34 6.91 -4.34 4.12
CA PRO A 34 7.46 -4.75 5.41
C PRO A 34 6.67 -5.93 6.00
N ALA A 35 7.35 -6.73 6.81
CA ALA A 35 6.71 -7.87 7.47
C ALA A 35 5.85 -7.41 8.66
N GLU A 36 6.06 -6.19 9.15
CA GLU A 36 5.41 -5.61 10.31
C GLU A 36 3.89 -5.42 10.11
N ARG A 37 3.16 -5.50 11.23
CA ARG A 37 1.72 -5.23 11.28
C ARG A 37 1.43 -3.74 11.49
N ALA A 38 0.20 -3.33 11.19
CA ALA A 38 -0.22 -1.93 11.31
C ALA A 38 -0.16 -1.42 12.77
N ASP A 39 -0.35 -2.28 13.77
CA ASP A 39 -0.19 -1.95 15.20
C ASP A 39 1.27 -1.86 15.66
N GLU A 40 2.23 -2.21 14.79
CA GLU A 40 3.67 -2.23 15.12
C GLU A 40 4.44 -1.07 14.46
N VAL A 41 3.90 -0.48 13.39
CA VAL A 41 4.57 0.59 12.63
C VAL A 41 4.14 1.96 13.14
N ALA A 42 5.08 2.70 13.73
CA ALA A 42 4.86 4.09 14.17
C ALA A 42 4.87 5.06 12.98
N VAL A 43 3.92 6.00 12.96
CA VAL A 43 3.82 7.09 11.97
C VAL A 43 4.03 8.47 12.57
N ASP A 44 3.91 8.60 13.89
CA ASP A 44 4.19 9.80 14.69
C ASP A 44 4.58 9.36 16.13
N ASP A 45 4.94 10.29 17.01
CA ASP A 45 5.54 9.98 18.34
C ASP A 45 4.64 9.10 19.24
N ASP A 46 3.33 9.02 18.97
CA ASP A 46 2.36 8.26 19.76
C ASP A 46 1.31 7.48 18.94
N LEU A 47 1.44 7.45 17.61
CA LEU A 47 0.44 6.84 16.72
C LEU A 47 1.06 5.78 15.81
N THR A 48 0.36 4.64 15.70
CA THR A 48 0.68 3.58 14.74
C THR A 48 -0.12 3.73 13.45
N VAL A 49 0.26 2.96 12.43
CA VAL A 49 -0.53 2.84 11.20
C VAL A 49 -1.96 2.40 11.54
N ALA A 50 -2.16 1.48 12.49
CA ALA A 50 -3.49 1.04 12.91
C ALA A 50 -4.31 2.18 13.56
N ASP A 51 -3.69 3.02 14.39
CA ASP A 51 -4.38 4.13 15.07
C ASP A 51 -4.95 5.17 14.09
N VAL A 52 -4.21 5.46 13.01
CA VAL A 52 -4.65 6.39 11.96
C VAL A 52 -5.51 5.71 10.88
N ASN A 53 -5.67 4.39 10.94
CA ASN A 53 -6.49 3.57 10.04
C ASN A 53 -7.48 2.66 10.82
N PRO A 54 -8.34 3.20 11.69
CA PRO A 54 -9.14 2.39 12.62
C PRO A 54 -10.21 1.52 11.94
N GLU A 55 -10.52 1.78 10.66
CA GLU A 55 -11.48 1.01 9.85
C GLU A 55 -10.89 -0.31 9.31
N PHE A 56 -9.58 -0.50 9.45
CA PHE A 56 -8.86 -1.68 8.97
C PHE A 56 -8.32 -2.52 10.15
N PRO A 57 -8.06 -3.82 9.95
CA PRO A 57 -7.56 -4.67 11.02
C PRO A 57 -6.21 -4.16 11.55
N ALA A 58 -6.06 -4.08 12.87
CA ALA A 58 -4.82 -3.61 13.49
C ALA A 58 -3.64 -4.57 13.21
N ASP A 59 -3.93 -5.87 13.11
CA ASP A 59 -2.98 -6.92 12.76
C ASP A 59 -2.69 -7.05 11.24
N ASP A 60 -3.24 -6.15 10.43
CA ASP A 60 -3.01 -6.15 8.99
C ASP A 60 -1.56 -5.84 8.62
N ARG A 61 -1.06 -6.44 7.55
CA ARG A 61 0.31 -6.19 7.08
C ARG A 61 0.44 -4.78 6.55
N VAL A 62 1.59 -4.15 6.76
CA VAL A 62 1.86 -2.82 6.24
C VAL A 62 2.41 -2.88 4.81
N VAL A 63 2.01 -1.91 4.00
CA VAL A 63 2.53 -1.67 2.66
C VAL A 63 2.98 -0.22 2.59
N GLU A 64 4.19 0.00 2.07
CA GLU A 64 4.71 1.34 1.81
C GLU A 64 4.46 1.71 0.36
N ALA A 65 3.85 2.87 0.15
CA ALA A 65 3.54 3.39 -1.16
C ALA A 65 3.94 4.86 -1.31
N VAL A 66 4.16 5.28 -2.55
CA VAL A 66 4.47 6.67 -2.93
C VAL A 66 3.47 7.16 -3.99
N PHE A 67 3.37 8.47 -4.15
CA PHE A 67 2.56 9.12 -5.17
C PHE A 67 3.44 9.67 -6.29
N PRO A 68 3.79 8.86 -7.31
CA PRO A 68 4.59 9.34 -8.43
C PRO A 68 3.75 10.23 -9.36
N GLY A 69 4.31 11.36 -9.78
CA GLY A 69 3.78 12.12 -10.90
C GLY A 69 4.13 11.44 -12.23
N ARG A 70 3.42 11.80 -13.31
CA ARG A 70 3.66 11.23 -14.66
C ARG A 70 5.10 11.38 -15.16
N THR A 71 5.83 12.37 -14.65
CA THR A 71 7.21 12.68 -15.03
C THR A 71 8.21 12.34 -13.92
N THR A 72 7.79 11.64 -12.87
CA THR A 72 8.70 11.23 -11.80
C THR A 72 9.61 10.12 -12.30
N ALA A 73 10.90 10.46 -12.47
CA ALA A 73 11.93 9.52 -12.90
C ALA A 73 12.65 8.84 -11.73
N ASP A 74 12.63 9.47 -10.55
CA ASP A 74 13.24 8.96 -9.32
C ASP A 74 12.19 8.94 -8.21
N VAL A 75 11.92 7.75 -7.68
CA VAL A 75 10.89 7.53 -6.65
C VAL A 75 11.47 7.43 -5.25
N ASP A 76 12.79 7.30 -5.11
CA ASP A 76 13.46 7.15 -3.81
C ASP A 76 13.42 8.45 -2.99
N HIS A 77 13.30 9.59 -3.66
CA HIS A 77 13.12 10.90 -3.02
C HIS A 77 11.67 11.25 -2.65
N LEU A 78 10.69 10.40 -3.01
CA LEU A 78 9.30 10.66 -2.66
C LEU A 78 9.03 10.29 -1.19
N THR A 79 8.12 11.03 -0.58
CA THR A 79 7.57 10.66 0.73
C THR A 79 6.89 9.29 0.64
N ARG A 80 7.33 8.37 1.50
CA ARG A 80 6.73 7.05 1.66
C ARG A 80 5.61 7.13 2.68
N TYR A 81 4.49 6.49 2.36
CA TYR A 81 3.32 6.40 3.21
C TYR A 81 3.05 4.94 3.53
N ALA A 82 2.83 4.65 4.81
CA ALA A 82 2.52 3.32 5.29
C ALA A 82 0.99 3.15 5.38
N TYR A 83 0.48 2.08 4.78
CA TYR A 83 -0.94 1.74 4.77
C TYR A 83 -1.15 0.30 5.23
N PRO A 84 -2.28 0.00 5.91
CA PRO A 84 -2.74 -1.37 6.02
C PRO A 84 -2.94 -1.95 4.61
N ARG A 85 -2.42 -3.15 4.35
CA ARG A 85 -2.54 -3.84 3.06
C ARG A 85 -3.98 -3.83 2.59
N SER A 86 -4.91 -4.11 3.50
CA SER A 86 -6.33 -4.18 3.27
C SER A 86 -6.98 -2.94 2.66
N ARG A 87 -6.43 -1.75 2.96
CA ARG A 87 -6.85 -0.44 2.44
C ARG A 87 -6.51 -0.26 0.97
N LEU A 88 -5.54 -0.99 0.45
CA LEU A 88 -5.07 -0.83 -0.92
C LEU A 88 -5.76 -1.80 -1.89
N ARG A 89 -6.19 -1.28 -3.03
CA ARG A 89 -6.67 -2.07 -4.17
C ARG A 89 -5.62 -2.04 -5.27
N ARG A 90 -5.15 -3.23 -5.72
CA ARG A 90 -4.27 -3.34 -6.88
C ARG A 90 -5.03 -2.94 -8.15
N THR A 91 -4.48 -2.03 -8.94
CA THR A 91 -5.09 -1.53 -10.19
C THR A 91 -4.32 -1.97 -11.43
N ALA A 92 -3.00 -2.07 -11.33
CA ALA A 92 -2.17 -2.66 -12.37
C ALA A 92 -1.04 -3.50 -11.74
N GLN A 93 -0.81 -4.66 -12.34
CA GLN A 93 0.33 -5.52 -12.04
C GLN A 93 1.44 -5.15 -13.01
N LEU A 94 2.55 -4.63 -12.49
CA LEU A 94 3.75 -4.42 -13.31
C LEU A 94 4.73 -5.59 -13.23
N HIS A 95 4.62 -6.42 -12.20
CA HIS A 95 5.30 -7.71 -12.17
C HIS A 95 4.33 -8.80 -12.63
N SER A 96 4.66 -9.47 -13.74
CA SER A 96 4.03 -10.73 -14.09
C SER A 96 4.50 -11.76 -13.06
N GLU A 97 3.57 -12.43 -12.38
CA GLU A 97 3.86 -13.73 -11.81
C GLU A 97 4.35 -14.58 -12.99
N VAL A 98 5.65 -14.88 -13.06
CA VAL A 98 6.13 -15.85 -14.04
C VAL A 98 5.45 -17.14 -13.62
N ALA A 99 4.37 -17.50 -14.31
CA ALA A 99 3.79 -18.81 -14.20
C ALA A 99 4.87 -19.77 -14.70
N ASP A 100 5.55 -20.46 -13.77
CA ASP A 100 6.35 -21.62 -14.11
C ASP A 100 5.45 -22.58 -14.92
N VAL A 101 5.78 -22.71 -16.21
CA VAL A 101 5.12 -23.60 -17.19
C VAL A 101 5.76 -24.98 -17.15
#